data_AF-A0AAU1C5V7-F1
#
_entry.id   AF-A0AAU1C5V7-F1
#
_cell.length_a   1.000
_cell.length_b   1.000
_cell.length_c   1.000
_cell.angle_alpha   90.00
_cell.angle_beta   90.00
_cell.angle_gamma   90.00
#
_symmetry.space_group_name_H-M   'P 1'
#
loop_
_entity.id
_entity.type
_entity.pdbx_description
1 polymer ?
#
loop_
_entity_poly.entity_id
_entity_poly.type
_entity_poly.pdbx_seq_one_letter_code
_entity_poly.pdbx_strand_id
1 'polypeptide(L)'
;MEGIPTATDNGGPEDHTTHPLGSTGPTTRLQPVPAAALSDGAPAMGAPAVGRTFTFTNSINGENVTANCMPGCTIDHEANSDRPEHPHDIYCNIPGTAGELPLYGPLCDTGRPEDFRFLSWSIQSRPYSGRPSERLPFVSIEAFDDHYIEYLDPDTLEMVISHLQKQVGSLREAHAHLVNVRTTYLKSPEVAA
;
A
#
# COMPACT_ATOMS: atom_id res chain seq x y z
N MET A 1 -3.38 -64.88 -61.98
CA MET A 1 -2.50 -63.71 -61.81
C MET A 1 -3.30 -62.69 -61.03
N GLU A 2 -3.25 -62.72 -59.69
CA GLU A 2 -2.11 -62.25 -58.86
C GLU A 2 -1.98 -60.73 -59.00
N GLY A 3 -1.86 -59.91 -57.97
CA GLY A 3 -1.29 -60.10 -56.64
C GLY A 3 -0.67 -58.74 -56.25
N ILE A 4 -0.63 -58.45 -54.95
CA ILE A 4 -0.13 -57.20 -54.34
C ILE A 4 1.33 -56.89 -54.74
N PRO A 5 1.75 -55.61 -54.65
CA PRO A 5 3.00 -55.34 -53.94
C PRO A 5 2.91 -54.24 -52.84
N THR A 6 3.49 -54.62 -51.70
CA THR A 6 4.20 -53.89 -50.62
C THR A 6 5.32 -53.00 -51.22
N ALA A 7 5.97 -52.00 -50.62
CA ALA A 7 6.34 -51.56 -49.26
C ALA A 7 6.67 -50.04 -49.32
N THR A 8 6.82 -49.23 -48.27
CA THR A 8 7.76 -49.26 -47.13
C THR A 8 7.19 -48.33 -46.03
N ASP A 9 6.84 -48.79 -44.83
CA ASP A 9 7.71 -48.89 -43.63
C ASP A 9 8.87 -47.89 -43.55
N ASN A 10 8.76 -46.93 -42.63
CA ASN A 10 9.83 -46.56 -41.71
C ASN A 10 9.17 -45.98 -40.46
N GLY A 11 9.46 -46.63 -39.32
CA GLY A 11 8.86 -46.45 -38.00
C GLY A 11 8.97 -45.04 -37.42
N GLY A 12 8.36 -44.75 -36.27
CA GLY A 12 7.83 -45.56 -35.19
C GLY A 12 7.55 -44.58 -34.03
N PRO A 13 6.73 -44.96 -33.04
CA PRO A 13 6.28 -44.05 -31.99
C PRO A 13 7.43 -43.74 -31.01
N GLU A 14 7.61 -42.47 -30.64
CA GLU A 14 8.53 -42.13 -29.56
C GLU A 14 7.98 -42.66 -28.24
N ASP A 15 8.66 -43.72 -27.77
CA ASP A 15 8.50 -44.37 -26.48
C ASP A 15 8.48 -43.35 -25.33
N HIS A 16 7.40 -43.36 -24.55
CA HIS A 16 7.41 -42.86 -23.18
C HIS A 16 8.26 -43.79 -22.31
N THR A 17 9.59 -43.64 -22.40
CA THR A 17 10.53 -44.29 -21.49
C THR A 17 10.64 -43.46 -20.21
N THR A 18 9.90 -43.88 -19.18
CA THR A 18 10.19 -43.54 -17.77
C THR A 18 11.59 -44.03 -17.41
N HIS A 19 12.51 -43.08 -17.18
CA HIS A 19 13.77 -43.37 -16.49
C HIS A 19 13.65 -43.09 -14.98
N PRO A 20 14.04 -44.04 -14.10
CA PRO A 20 14.06 -43.82 -12.67
C PRO A 20 15.40 -43.16 -12.29
N LEU A 21 15.37 -41.92 -11.83
CA LEU A 21 16.52 -41.32 -11.15
C LEU A 21 16.39 -41.59 -9.65
N GLY A 22 16.90 -42.75 -9.25
CA GLY A 22 17.35 -42.95 -7.89
C GLY A 22 18.52 -42.02 -7.61
N SER A 23 18.31 -41.06 -6.71
CA SER A 23 19.38 -40.34 -6.03
C SER A 23 19.04 -40.29 -4.55
N THR A 24 19.64 -41.21 -3.80
CA THR A 24 19.71 -41.19 -2.34
C THR A 24 20.75 -40.14 -1.92
N GLY A 25 20.30 -38.90 -1.80
CA GLY A 25 20.99 -37.82 -1.07
C GLY A 25 20.18 -37.45 0.17
N PRO A 26 20.80 -37.00 1.28
CA PRO A 26 20.09 -36.82 2.54
C PRO A 26 19.02 -35.74 2.39
N THR A 27 17.80 -36.07 2.82
CA THR A 27 16.72 -35.11 3.07
C THR A 27 17.19 -34.12 4.13
N THR A 28 17.79 -33.01 3.69
CA THR A 28 17.95 -31.84 4.55
C THR A 28 16.54 -31.30 4.78
N ARG A 29 15.93 -31.79 5.85
CA ARG A 29 14.69 -31.27 6.42
C ARG A 29 14.95 -29.80 6.73
N LEU A 30 14.41 -28.89 5.92
CA LEU A 30 14.37 -27.47 6.25
C LEU A 30 13.75 -27.36 7.66
N GLN A 31 14.54 -26.87 8.61
CA GLN A 31 14.06 -26.66 9.96
C GLN A 31 12.98 -25.58 9.94
N PRO A 32 11.92 -25.70 10.76
CA PRO A 32 10.96 -24.62 10.93
C PRO A 32 11.71 -23.38 11.42
N VAL A 33 11.57 -22.27 10.71
CA VAL A 33 11.95 -20.96 11.21
C VAL A 33 11.11 -20.71 12.47
N PRO A 34 11.72 -20.38 13.63
CA PRO A 34 10.93 -20.09 14.81
C PRO A 34 10.03 -18.89 14.51
N ALA A 35 8.72 -19.07 14.74
CA ALA A 35 7.77 -17.97 14.73
C ALA A 35 8.30 -16.89 15.69
N ALA A 36 8.72 -15.76 15.13
CA ALA A 36 9.08 -14.60 15.92
C ALA A 36 7.87 -14.26 16.79
N ALA A 37 8.06 -14.29 18.10
CA ALA A 37 7.05 -13.87 19.06
C ALA A 37 6.55 -12.48 18.64
N LEU A 38 5.24 -12.37 18.42
CA LEU A 38 4.54 -11.10 18.26
C LEU A 38 4.89 -10.23 19.45
N SER A 39 5.81 -9.30 19.23
CA SER A 39 6.16 -8.30 20.21
C SER A 39 4.99 -7.33 20.21
N ASP A 40 4.13 -7.43 21.24
CA ASP A 40 3.15 -6.41 21.61
C ASP A 40 3.91 -5.15 22.08
N GLY A 41 4.58 -4.49 21.14
CA GLY A 41 5.11 -3.16 21.33
C GLY A 41 3.95 -2.21 21.28
N ALA A 42 3.51 -1.71 22.44
CA ALA A 42 2.63 -0.55 22.48
C ALA A 42 3.21 0.54 21.57
N PRO A 43 2.44 1.08 20.60
CA PRO A 43 2.99 2.03 19.65
C PRO A 43 3.51 3.23 20.43
N ALA A 44 4.73 3.65 20.10
CA ALA A 44 5.33 4.84 20.69
C ALA A 44 4.41 6.03 20.38
N MET A 45 3.65 6.47 21.38
CA MET A 45 2.89 7.71 21.31
C MET A 45 3.89 8.87 21.25
N GLY A 46 4.19 9.30 20.02
CA GLY A 46 4.86 10.58 19.80
C GLY A 46 4.09 11.71 20.47
N ALA A 47 4.80 12.73 20.95
CA ALA A 47 4.19 13.92 21.54
C ALA A 47 3.11 14.50 20.62
N PRO A 48 2.00 15.04 21.16
CA PRO A 48 0.94 15.61 20.34
C PRO A 48 1.52 16.72 19.48
N ALA A 49 1.51 16.53 18.16
CA ALA A 49 1.94 17.55 17.23
C ALA A 49 1.03 18.78 17.38
N VAL A 50 1.62 19.93 17.69
CA VAL A 50 0.88 21.20 17.78
C VAL A 50 0.36 21.54 16.38
N GLY A 51 -0.93 21.88 16.28
CA GLY A 51 -1.51 22.37 15.03
C GLY A 51 -0.80 23.64 14.57
N ARG A 52 -0.25 23.63 13.37
CA ARG A 52 0.30 24.85 12.72
C ARG A 52 -0.84 25.71 12.20
N THR A 53 -0.63 27.01 12.09
CA THR A 53 -1.57 27.92 11.43
C THR A 53 -0.88 28.60 10.25
N PHE A 54 -1.67 28.96 9.24
CA PHE A 54 -1.23 29.75 8.10
C PHE A 54 -2.39 30.61 7.58
N THR A 55 -2.10 31.59 6.73
CA THR A 55 -3.10 32.48 6.17
C THR A 55 -2.97 32.49 4.65
N PHE A 56 -4.10 32.37 3.94
CA PHE A 56 -4.15 32.47 2.49
C PHE A 56 -5.22 33.45 2.05
N THR A 57 -5.10 33.99 0.83
CA THR A 57 -6.15 34.80 0.23
C THR A 57 -7.12 33.89 -0.52
N ASN A 58 -8.40 33.91 -0.16
CA ASN A 58 -9.44 33.14 -0.81
C ASN A 58 -9.70 33.69 -2.23
N SER A 59 -9.48 32.87 -3.25
CA SER A 59 -9.64 33.27 -4.65
C SER A 59 -11.09 33.57 -5.07
N ILE A 60 -12.09 33.15 -4.29
CA ILE A 60 -13.51 33.35 -4.59
C ILE A 60 -13.95 34.78 -4.23
N ASN A 61 -13.53 35.29 -3.07
CA ASN A 61 -14.03 36.56 -2.51
C ASN A 61 -12.92 37.57 -2.18
N GLY A 62 -11.65 37.19 -2.31
CA GLY A 62 -10.49 38.04 -2.03
C GLY A 62 -10.17 38.22 -0.54
N GLU A 63 -10.86 37.52 0.37
CA GLU A 63 -10.65 37.66 1.81
C GLU A 63 -9.44 36.84 2.28
N ASN A 64 -8.72 37.34 3.29
CA ASN A 64 -7.68 36.57 3.95
C ASN A 64 -8.30 35.64 4.99
N VAL A 65 -8.00 34.35 4.86
CA VAL A 65 -8.51 33.29 5.72
C VAL A 65 -7.34 32.68 6.49
N THR A 66 -7.43 32.68 7.82
CA THR A 66 -6.50 31.91 8.67
C THR A 66 -7.02 30.49 8.81
N ALA A 67 -6.16 29.52 8.48
CA ALA A 67 -6.45 28.10 8.51
C ALA A 67 -5.60 27.39 9.55
N ASN A 68 -6.19 26.39 10.20
CA ASN A 68 -5.49 25.48 11.10
C ASN A 68 -5.13 24.18 10.40
N CYS A 69 -3.85 23.84 10.42
CA CYS A 69 -3.38 22.54 10.03
C CYS A 69 -3.90 21.46 10.99
N MET A 70 -4.20 20.31 10.42
CA MET A 70 -4.34 19.08 11.19
C MET A 70 -3.03 18.82 11.98
N PRO A 71 -3.11 18.46 13.27
CA PRO A 71 -1.96 17.98 14.04
C PRO A 71 -1.16 16.93 13.28
N GLY A 72 0.14 17.14 13.13
CA GLY A 72 1.03 16.22 12.41
C GLY A 72 1.07 16.40 10.90
N CYS A 73 0.29 17.33 10.33
CA CYS A 73 0.34 17.65 8.91
C CYS A 73 1.78 17.97 8.46
N THR A 74 2.26 17.27 7.42
CA THR A 74 3.60 17.44 6.85
C THR A 74 3.63 18.32 5.61
N ILE A 75 2.47 18.76 5.10
CA ILE A 75 2.39 19.65 3.93
C ILE A 75 2.94 21.02 4.30
N ASP A 76 3.77 21.56 3.43
CA ASP A 76 4.17 22.95 3.51
C ASP A 76 3.11 23.84 2.85
N HIS A 77 2.52 24.74 3.63
CA HIS A 77 1.47 25.66 3.20
C HIS A 77 2.00 27.08 2.92
N GLU A 78 3.31 27.30 2.95
CA GLU A 78 3.91 28.59 2.58
C GLU A 78 3.49 28.99 1.15
N ALA A 79 3.56 28.06 0.20
CA ALA A 79 3.16 28.31 -1.19
C ALA A 79 1.66 28.67 -1.35
N ASN A 80 0.80 28.26 -0.42
CA ASN A 80 -0.61 28.66 -0.40
C ASN A 80 -0.80 30.09 0.12
N SER A 81 0.17 30.62 0.85
CA SER A 81 0.15 31.98 1.39
C SER A 81 0.61 33.01 0.34
N ASP A 82 1.39 32.59 -0.65
CA ASP A 82 2.01 33.47 -1.66
C ASP A 82 1.08 33.87 -2.81
N ARG A 83 -0.02 33.14 -3.02
CA ARG A 83 -0.98 33.40 -4.10
C ARG A 83 -2.43 33.16 -3.64
N PRO A 84 -3.42 33.80 -4.28
CA PRO A 84 -4.81 33.46 -4.02
C PRO A 84 -5.07 31.98 -4.30
N GLU A 85 -5.73 31.29 -3.36
CA GLU A 85 -6.03 29.86 -3.44
C GLU A 85 -7.52 29.60 -3.30
N HIS A 86 -7.99 28.57 -4.00
CA HIS A 86 -9.35 28.10 -3.83
C HIS A 86 -9.44 27.34 -2.49
N PRO A 87 -10.40 27.64 -1.58
CA PRO A 87 -10.47 26.97 -0.28
C PRO A 87 -10.53 25.44 -0.35
N HIS A 88 -11.15 24.87 -1.40
CA HIS A 88 -11.18 23.41 -1.61
C HIS A 88 -9.81 22.77 -1.90
N ASP A 89 -8.82 23.54 -2.34
CA ASP A 89 -7.46 23.06 -2.61
C ASP A 89 -6.60 23.05 -1.35
N ILE A 90 -7.12 23.58 -0.23
CA ILE A 90 -6.47 23.49 1.07
C ILE A 90 -6.76 22.13 1.69
N TYR A 91 -5.70 21.34 1.88
CA TYR A 91 -5.77 20.03 2.53
C TYR A 91 -4.53 19.78 3.41
N CYS A 92 -4.71 18.99 4.45
CA CYS A 92 -3.62 18.49 5.29
C CYS A 92 -3.35 17.02 4.99
N ASN A 93 -2.12 16.57 5.18
CA ASN A 93 -1.72 15.19 4.96
C ASN A 93 -0.69 14.73 6.00
N ILE A 94 -0.87 13.52 6.52
CA ILE A 94 0.17 12.73 7.17
C ILE A 94 0.39 11.51 6.28
N PRO A 95 1.56 11.39 5.62
CA PRO A 95 1.86 10.23 4.81
C PRO A 95 1.99 8.99 5.71
N GLY A 96 1.37 7.89 5.29
CA GLY A 96 1.70 6.57 5.80
C GLY A 96 2.92 5.99 5.11
N THR A 97 3.50 4.96 5.71
CA THR A 97 4.53 4.16 5.07
C THR A 97 3.88 3.23 4.06
N ALA A 98 4.11 3.48 2.77
CA ALA A 98 3.83 2.49 1.73
C ALA A 98 4.90 1.41 1.82
N GLY A 99 4.49 0.14 1.87
CA GLY A 99 5.42 -0.96 1.57
C GLY A 99 5.48 -1.17 0.07
N GLU A 100 6.67 -1.51 -0.39
CA GLU A 100 6.92 -1.97 -1.76
C GLU A 100 7.16 -3.47 -1.70
N LEU A 101 6.40 -4.23 -2.51
CA LEU A 101 6.65 -5.64 -2.71
C LEU A 101 7.37 -5.82 -4.04
N PRO A 102 8.63 -6.27 -4.06
CA PRO A 102 9.26 -6.68 -5.30
C PRO A 102 8.59 -7.98 -5.74
N LEU A 103 7.72 -7.89 -6.74
CA LEU A 103 7.11 -9.07 -7.35
C LEU A 103 7.72 -9.33 -8.71
N TYR A 104 7.83 -10.61 -9.02
CA TYR A 104 8.13 -11.10 -10.35
C TYR A 104 6.83 -11.69 -10.91
N GLY A 105 6.41 -11.26 -12.09
CA GLY A 105 5.18 -11.79 -12.68
C GLY A 105 4.85 -11.19 -14.04
N PRO A 106 3.74 -11.62 -14.67
CA PRO A 106 3.31 -11.13 -15.98
C PRO A 106 2.87 -9.67 -15.97
N LEU A 107 2.67 -9.08 -14.79
CA LEU A 107 2.47 -7.64 -14.63
C LEU A 107 3.77 -6.83 -14.84
N CYS A 108 4.93 -7.51 -14.88
CA CYS A 108 6.22 -6.88 -15.14
C CYS A 108 6.54 -6.97 -16.63
N ASP A 109 6.14 -5.96 -17.41
CA ASP A 109 6.38 -5.89 -18.85
C ASP A 109 7.88 -5.91 -19.22
N THR A 110 8.74 -5.66 -18.23
CA THR A 110 10.18 -5.47 -18.40
C THR A 110 11.03 -6.73 -18.22
N GLY A 111 10.43 -7.86 -17.82
CA GLY A 111 11.16 -9.09 -17.49
C GLY A 111 12.09 -8.95 -16.27
N ARG A 112 11.84 -7.94 -15.43
CA ARG A 112 12.55 -7.62 -14.19
C ARG A 112 11.54 -7.53 -13.05
N PRO A 113 11.95 -7.70 -11.78
CA PRO A 113 11.04 -7.44 -10.66
C PRO A 113 10.62 -5.97 -10.69
N GLU A 114 9.32 -5.74 -10.51
CA GLU A 114 8.76 -4.40 -10.35
C GLU A 114 8.23 -4.26 -8.92
N ASP A 115 8.44 -3.06 -8.36
CA ASP A 115 7.99 -2.75 -7.01
C ASP A 115 6.52 -2.35 -7.06
N PHE A 116 5.66 -3.27 -6.64
CA PHE A 116 4.25 -2.97 -6.47
C PHE A 116 4.05 -2.35 -5.10
N ARG A 117 3.63 -1.08 -5.08
CA ARG A 117 3.01 -0.50 -3.89
C ARG A 117 1.69 -1.22 -3.66
N PHE A 118 1.28 -1.42 -2.40
CA PHE A 118 -0.06 -1.94 -2.09
C PHE A 118 -0.48 -1.49 -0.70
N LEU A 119 -1.78 -1.21 -0.55
CA LEU A 119 -2.40 -0.80 0.71
C LEU A 119 -1.70 0.40 1.37
N SER A 120 -1.17 1.31 0.55
CA SER A 120 -0.63 2.56 1.05
C SER A 120 -1.77 3.38 1.68
N TRP A 121 -1.45 4.18 2.68
CA TRP A 121 -2.46 5.00 3.34
C TRP A 121 -1.93 6.40 3.64
N SER A 122 -2.86 7.33 3.84
CA SER A 122 -2.57 8.68 4.34
C SER A 122 -3.71 9.14 5.23
N ILE A 123 -3.39 9.88 6.30
CA ILE A 123 -4.40 10.60 7.07
C ILE A 123 -4.52 12.00 6.47
N GLN A 124 -5.73 12.37 6.06
CA GLN A 124 -5.99 13.64 5.40
C GLN A 124 -7.08 14.42 6.12
N SER A 125 -7.10 15.73 5.91
CA SER A 125 -8.23 16.60 6.25
C SER A 125 -8.38 17.68 5.19
N ARG A 126 -9.61 18.02 4.82
CA ARG A 126 -9.95 19.05 3.83
C ARG A 126 -10.91 20.05 4.49
N PRO A 127 -10.41 21.04 5.23
CA PRO A 127 -11.21 21.87 6.15
C PRO A 127 -12.41 22.55 5.47
N TYR A 128 -12.24 22.93 4.20
CA TYR A 128 -13.26 23.65 3.43
C TYR A 128 -14.01 22.76 2.43
N SER A 129 -13.88 21.42 2.50
CA SER A 129 -14.57 20.52 1.55
C SER A 129 -16.09 20.73 1.58
N GLY A 130 -16.75 20.58 0.42
CA GLY A 130 -18.22 20.53 0.35
C GLY A 130 -18.81 19.29 1.04
N ARG A 131 -17.99 18.26 1.28
CA ARG A 131 -18.38 17.01 1.94
C ARG A 131 -18.00 17.07 3.43
N PRO A 132 -18.98 17.07 4.36
CA PRO A 132 -18.70 17.19 5.79
C PRO A 132 -17.75 16.13 6.34
N SER A 133 -17.78 14.92 5.78
CA SER A 133 -16.91 13.81 6.20
C SER A 133 -15.42 14.06 5.92
N GLU A 134 -15.09 14.91 4.94
CA GLU A 134 -13.71 15.23 4.58
C GLU A 134 -13.14 16.38 5.42
N ARG A 135 -13.99 17.15 6.11
CA ARG A 135 -13.56 18.29 6.94
C ARG A 135 -12.91 17.88 8.25
N LEU A 136 -13.17 16.66 8.70
CA LEU A 136 -12.50 16.05 9.84
C LEU A 136 -11.40 15.12 9.34
N PRO A 137 -10.33 14.90 10.12
CA PRO A 137 -9.31 13.93 9.76
C PRO A 137 -9.93 12.57 9.40
N PHE A 138 -9.54 12.04 8.26
CA PHE A 138 -9.96 10.75 7.70
C PHE A 138 -8.76 9.99 7.14
N VAL A 139 -8.89 8.69 6.93
CA VAL A 139 -7.85 7.89 6.26
C VAL A 139 -8.25 7.65 4.81
N SER A 140 -7.32 7.84 3.88
CA SER A 140 -7.41 7.39 2.49
C SER A 140 -6.49 6.18 2.34
N ILE A 141 -6.98 5.14 1.66
CA ILE A 141 -6.21 3.93 1.36
C ILE A 141 -6.15 3.78 -0.15
N GLU A 142 -4.95 3.59 -0.68
CA GLU A 142 -4.71 3.23 -2.07
C GLU A 142 -4.89 1.71 -2.20
N ALA A 143 -5.99 1.30 -2.80
CA ALA A 143 -6.24 -0.08 -3.20
C ALA A 143 -5.97 -0.23 -4.70
N PHE A 144 -5.31 -1.31 -5.10
CA PHE A 144 -5.10 -1.66 -6.50
C PHE A 144 -6.31 -2.43 -6.98
N ASP A 145 -7.22 -1.73 -7.65
CA ASP A 145 -8.29 -2.37 -8.40
C ASP A 145 -7.72 -2.95 -9.71
N ASP A 146 -8.29 -4.05 -10.19
CA ASP A 146 -7.96 -4.73 -11.46
C ASP A 146 -6.52 -5.30 -11.64
N HIS A 147 -5.71 -5.41 -10.58
CA HIS A 147 -4.38 -6.06 -10.65
C HIS A 147 -4.33 -7.36 -9.84
N TYR A 148 -3.90 -8.45 -10.48
CA TYR A 148 -3.71 -9.76 -9.83
C TYR A 148 -2.24 -10.05 -9.58
N ILE A 149 -1.91 -10.51 -8.37
CA ILE A 149 -0.62 -11.13 -8.10
C ILE A 149 -0.71 -12.60 -8.52
N GLU A 150 -0.13 -12.95 -9.65
CA GLU A 150 -0.26 -14.28 -10.28
C GLU A 150 1.04 -15.10 -10.22
N TYR A 151 0.93 -16.41 -10.48
CA TYR A 151 2.06 -17.35 -10.61
C TYR A 151 2.97 -17.45 -9.37
N LEU A 152 2.39 -17.34 -8.17
CA LEU A 152 3.13 -17.44 -6.92
C LEU A 152 3.49 -18.90 -6.59
N ASP A 153 4.78 -19.18 -6.49
CA ASP A 153 5.27 -20.39 -5.82
C ASP A 153 5.07 -20.29 -4.30
N PRO A 154 5.25 -21.37 -3.53
CA PRO A 154 5.02 -21.36 -2.08
C PRO A 154 5.84 -20.31 -1.32
N ASP A 155 7.09 -20.08 -1.71
CA ASP A 155 7.97 -19.12 -1.03
C ASP A 155 7.54 -17.68 -1.35
N THR A 156 7.14 -17.42 -2.59
CA THR A 156 6.64 -16.12 -3.04
C THR A 156 5.28 -15.80 -2.44
N LEU A 157 4.41 -16.79 -2.28
CA LEU A 157 3.16 -16.65 -1.55
C LEU A 157 3.40 -16.28 -0.08
N GLU A 158 4.36 -16.93 0.59
CA GLU A 158 4.73 -16.61 1.98
C GLU A 158 5.26 -15.16 2.10
N MET A 159 6.04 -14.68 1.12
CA MET A 159 6.48 -13.29 1.07
C MET A 159 5.31 -12.31 0.95
N VAL A 160 4.35 -12.58 0.06
CA VAL A 160 3.13 -11.77 -0.10
C VAL A 160 2.33 -11.74 1.21
N ILE A 161 2.09 -12.90 1.83
CA ILE A 161 1.36 -13.01 3.10
C ILE A 161 2.06 -12.19 4.19
N SER A 162 3.37 -12.38 4.35
CA SER A 162 4.18 -11.64 5.32
C SER A 162 4.09 -10.13 5.11
N HIS A 163 4.03 -9.68 3.86
CA HIS A 163 3.97 -8.25 3.58
C HIS A 163 2.57 -7.67 3.78
N LEU A 164 1.51 -8.39 3.42
CA LEU A 164 0.13 -8.04 3.74
C LEU A 164 -0.08 -7.94 5.25
N GLN A 165 0.48 -8.87 6.04
CA GLN A 165 0.43 -8.80 7.50
C GLN A 165 1.09 -7.53 8.05
N LYS A 166 2.25 -7.14 7.50
CA LYS A 166 2.90 -5.86 7.86
C LYS A 166 2.03 -4.66 7.52
N GLN A 167 1.37 -4.64 6.35
CA GLN A 167 0.46 -3.55 5.99
C GLN A 167 -0.78 -3.48 6.87
N VAL A 168 -1.34 -4.63 7.25
CA VAL A 168 -2.42 -4.67 8.24
C VAL A 168 -1.95 -4.07 9.57
N GLY A 169 -0.74 -4.36 10.01
CA GLY A 169 -0.11 -3.71 11.16
C GLY A 169 -0.04 -2.19 11.01
N SER A 170 0.47 -1.71 9.88
CA SER A 170 0.55 -0.27 9.58
C SER A 170 -0.83 0.41 9.55
N LEU A 171 -1.85 -0.23 9.00
CA LEU A 171 -3.23 0.29 9.01
C LEU A 171 -3.82 0.35 10.43
N ARG A 172 -3.46 -0.57 11.32
CA ARG A 172 -3.87 -0.52 12.73
C ARG A 172 -3.21 0.64 13.46
N GLU A 173 -1.93 0.89 13.19
CA GLU A 173 -1.22 2.07 13.70
C GLU A 173 -1.85 3.36 13.15
N ALA A 174 -2.16 3.40 11.85
CA ALA A 174 -2.85 4.52 11.22
C ALA A 174 -4.21 4.79 11.86
N HIS A 175 -4.98 3.75 12.16
CA HIS A 175 -6.26 3.88 12.86
C HIS A 175 -6.07 4.48 14.27
N ALA A 176 -5.12 3.96 15.06
CA ALA A 176 -4.84 4.52 16.38
C ALA A 176 -4.38 5.98 16.29
N HIS A 177 -3.54 6.32 15.32
CA HIS A 177 -3.08 7.67 15.07
C HIS A 177 -4.24 8.59 14.65
N LEU A 178 -5.13 8.13 13.76
CA LEU A 178 -6.31 8.87 13.33
C LEU A 178 -7.23 9.21 14.51
N VAL A 179 -7.48 8.26 15.41
CA VAL A 179 -8.30 8.49 16.61
C VAL A 179 -7.71 9.62 17.48
N ASN A 180 -6.39 9.59 17.68
CA ASN A 180 -5.68 10.63 18.44
C ASN A 180 -5.73 11.98 17.74
N VAL A 181 -5.45 12.02 16.43
CA VAL A 181 -5.47 13.25 15.63
C VAL A 181 -6.86 13.86 15.63
N ARG A 182 -7.93 13.07 15.46
CA ARG A 182 -9.31 13.58 15.53
C ARG A 182 -9.65 14.16 16.89
N THR A 183 -9.23 13.48 17.97
CA THR A 183 -9.47 13.97 19.33
C THR A 183 -8.79 15.31 19.57
N THR A 184 -7.56 15.50 19.08
CA THR A 184 -6.82 16.76 19.19
C THR A 184 -7.41 17.83 18.29
N TYR A 185 -7.73 17.49 17.04
CA TYR A 185 -8.30 18.42 16.05
C TYR A 185 -9.61 19.04 16.53
N LEU A 186 -10.48 18.24 17.15
CA LEU A 186 -11.76 18.72 17.71
C LEU A 186 -11.60 19.60 18.96
N LYS A 187 -10.47 19.52 19.66
CA LYS A 187 -10.17 20.36 20.82
C LYS A 187 -9.54 21.70 20.44
N SER A 188 -9.14 21.87 19.18
CA SER A 188 -8.63 23.16 18.69
C SER A 188 -9.78 24.18 18.60
N PRO A 189 -9.58 25.41 19.09
CA PRO A 189 -10.65 26.38 19.35
C PRO A 189 -11.42 26.91 18.12
N GLU A 190 -11.05 26.51 16.90
CA GLU A 190 -11.61 27.04 15.64
C GLU A 190 -12.44 26.03 14.84
N VAL A 191 -12.58 24.77 15.29
CA VAL A 191 -13.45 23.76 14.63
C VAL A 191 -14.92 23.90 15.06
N ALA A 192 -15.22 24.83 15.98
CA ALA A 192 -16.53 25.00 16.62
C ALA A 192 -17.37 26.18 16.09
N ALA A 193 -17.04 26.76 14.93
CA ALA A 193 -17.80 27.85 14.31
C ALA A 193 -18.44 27.43 12.97
#